data_AF-M1GLX2-F1
#
_entry.id   AF-M1GLX2-F1
#
_cell.length_a   1.000
_cell.length_b   1.000
_cell.length_c   1.000
_cell.angle_alpha   90.00
_cell.angle_beta   90.00
_cell.angle_gamma   90.00
#
_symmetry.space_group_name_H-M   'P 1'
#
loop_
_entity.id
_entity.type
_entity.pdbx_description
1 polymer ?
#
loop_
_entity_poly.entity_id
_entity_poly.type
_entity_poly.pdbx_seq_one_letter_code
_entity_poly.pdbx_strand_id
1 'polypeptide(L)'
;MRVEQRKYDPNTNASYLGIMTIIADALNVPLSTSKHNGGVEYFLIEASTVKSRVIIVNYFSTFLLFSSKLLNFLDWLACHKLIESKQHITPEGRNTALNLKANMNTKRAYLNWDHLDKFNTY
;
A
#
# COMPACT_ATOMS: atom_id res chain seq x y z
N MET A 1 1.95 -4.59 -0.13
CA MET A 1 1.86 -3.43 0.80
C MET A 1 2.45 -3.84 2.14
N ARG A 2 3.19 -2.96 2.81
CA ARG A 2 3.72 -3.19 4.16
C ARG A 2 3.21 -2.09 5.07
N VAL A 3 2.65 -2.47 6.22
CA VAL A 3 2.22 -1.54 7.27
C VAL A 3 2.99 -1.90 8.52
N GLU A 4 3.63 -0.90 9.13
CA GLU A 4 4.32 -1.05 10.40
C GLU A 4 3.85 0.01 11.38
N GLN A 5 3.66 -0.39 12.63
CA GLN A 5 3.24 0.48 13.72
C GLN A 5 3.96 0.07 15.00
N ARG A 6 4.43 1.02 15.81
CA ARG A 6 5.00 0.70 17.13
C ARG A 6 3.97 -0.09 17.94
N LYS A 7 4.39 -1.09 18.72
CA LYS A 7 3.45 -1.89 19.50
C LYS A 7 2.67 -1.06 20.53
N TYR A 8 3.34 -0.07 21.10
CA TYR A 8 2.81 0.81 22.14
C TYR A 8 3.02 2.27 21.78
N ASP A 9 2.03 3.09 22.12
CA ASP A 9 2.11 4.53 22.02
C ASP A 9 3.18 5.10 22.98
N PRO A 10 4.09 5.97 22.52
CA PRO A 10 5.18 6.47 23.37
C PRO A 10 4.72 7.32 24.56
N ASN A 11 3.54 7.94 24.48
CA ASN A 11 3.06 8.88 25.49
C ASN A 11 2.08 8.22 26.46
N THR A 12 1.16 7.41 25.92
CA THR A 12 0.06 6.80 26.67
C THR A 12 0.31 5.33 27.01
N ASN A 13 1.33 4.71 26.41
CA ASN A 13 1.59 3.27 26.48
C ASN A 13 0.42 2.39 26.00
N ALA A 14 -0.57 2.99 25.32
CA ALA A 14 -1.70 2.26 24.74
C ALA A 14 -1.20 1.32 23.64
N SER A 15 -1.72 0.08 23.62
CA SER A 15 -1.34 -0.88 22.60
C SER A 15 -2.09 -0.64 21.29
N TYR A 16 -1.36 -0.70 20.17
CA TYR A 16 -1.95 -0.68 18.82
C TYR A 16 -2.41 -2.07 18.35
N LEU A 17 -2.38 -3.09 19.21
CA LEU A 17 -2.73 -4.47 18.83
C LEU A 17 -4.13 -4.55 18.21
N GLY A 18 -5.14 -3.94 18.84
CA GLY A 18 -6.53 -4.05 18.38
C GLY A 18 -6.72 -3.58 16.94
N ILE A 19 -6.23 -2.38 16.61
CA ILE A 19 -6.36 -1.85 15.24
C ILE A 19 -5.51 -2.63 14.24
N MET A 20 -4.30 -3.06 14.64
CA MET A 20 -3.42 -3.82 13.76
C MET A 20 -3.97 -5.22 13.47
N THR A 21 -4.61 -5.88 14.43
CA THR A 21 -5.33 -7.15 14.22
C THR A 21 -6.48 -6.97 13.24
N ILE A 22 -7.32 -5.94 13.41
CA ILE A 22 -8.43 -5.66 12.49
C ILE A 22 -7.92 -5.46 11.06
N ILE A 23 -6.82 -4.72 10.87
CA ILE A 23 -6.23 -4.50 9.54
C ILE A 23 -5.66 -5.80 8.96
N ALA A 24 -4.99 -6.61 9.78
CA ALA A 24 -4.41 -7.88 9.35
C ALA A 24 -5.50 -8.87 8.89
N ASP A 25 -6.57 -8.99 9.68
CA ASP A 25 -7.73 -9.83 9.39
C ASP A 25 -8.45 -9.36 8.11
N ALA A 26 -8.68 -8.05 7.97
CA ALA A 26 -9.31 -7.47 6.79
C ALA A 26 -8.51 -7.75 5.49
N LEU A 27 -7.18 -7.81 5.59
CA LEU A 27 -6.28 -8.13 4.48
C LEU A 27 -6.01 -9.63 4.32
N ASN A 28 -6.54 -10.47 5.22
CA ASN A 28 -6.33 -11.91 5.30
C ASN A 28 -4.83 -12.28 5.29
N VAL A 29 -4.06 -11.62 6.16
CA VAL A 29 -2.62 -11.84 6.33
C VAL A 29 -2.26 -11.92 7.81
N PRO A 30 -1.18 -12.62 8.19
CA PRO A 30 -0.77 -12.70 9.58
C PRO A 30 -0.28 -11.35 10.12
N LEU A 31 -0.54 -11.12 11.41
CA LEU A 31 0.08 -10.04 12.17
C LEU A 31 1.43 -10.52 12.72
N SER A 32 2.51 -9.97 12.17
CA SER A 32 3.89 -10.27 12.56
C SER A 32 4.46 -9.16 13.44
N THR A 33 5.72 -9.33 13.87
CA THR A 33 6.45 -8.30 14.62
C THR A 33 7.81 -8.03 14.00
N SER A 34 8.24 -6.78 14.00
CA SER A 34 9.60 -6.38 13.62
C SER A 34 10.28 -5.61 14.76
N LYS A 35 11.62 -5.58 14.74
CA LYS A 35 12.45 -4.83 15.70
C LYS A 35 13.31 -3.85 14.94
N HIS A 36 13.34 -2.61 15.41
CA HIS A 36 14.17 -1.54 14.86
C HIS A 36 15.27 -1.14 15.86
N ASN A 37 16.15 -0.24 15.43
CA ASN A 37 17.24 0.28 16.26
C ASN A 37 16.73 0.76 17.63
N GLY A 38 17.45 0.41 18.70
CA GLY A 38 17.04 0.70 20.07
C GLY A 38 16.07 -0.33 20.68
N GLY A 39 15.85 -1.47 20.01
CA GLY A 39 15.04 -2.58 20.56
C GLY A 39 13.53 -2.33 20.51
N VAL A 40 13.08 -1.25 19.86
CA VAL A 40 11.67 -0.90 19.75
C VAL A 40 10.96 -1.90 18.85
N GLU A 41 9.90 -2.51 19.38
CA GLU A 41 9.09 -3.49 18.67
C GLU A 41 7.91 -2.85 17.94
N TYR A 42 7.62 -3.39 16.76
CA TYR A 42 6.54 -2.96 15.89
C TYR A 42 5.65 -4.14 15.54
N PHE A 43 4.37 -3.87 15.35
CA PHE A 43 3.47 -4.71 14.59
C PHE A 43 3.76 -4.55 13.11
N LEU A 44 3.77 -5.65 12.38
CA LEU A 44 4.08 -5.72 10.96
C LEU A 44 2.98 -6.49 10.23
N ILE A 45 2.44 -5.87 9.17
CA ILE A 45 1.48 -6.48 8.24
C ILE A 45 2.09 -6.43 6.84
N GLU A 46 2.22 -7.59 6.20
CA GLU A 46 2.77 -7.71 4.85
C GLU A 46 1.79 -8.39 3.89
N ALA A 47 1.18 -7.57 3.03
CA ALA A 47 0.36 -8.03 1.91
C ALA A 47 1.24 -8.19 0.66
N SER A 48 1.97 -9.30 0.61
CA SER A 48 2.90 -9.64 -0.47
C SER A 48 2.35 -10.70 -1.43
N THR A 49 1.32 -11.46 -1.02
CA THR A 49 0.71 -12.53 -1.81
C THR A 49 -0.26 -12.00 -2.87
N VAL A 50 -0.52 -12.78 -3.92
CA VAL A 50 -1.55 -12.42 -4.93
C VAL A 50 -2.91 -12.20 -4.26
N LYS A 51 -3.32 -13.10 -3.34
CA LYS A 51 -4.61 -13.02 -2.64
C LYS A 51 -4.77 -11.70 -1.87
N SER A 52 -3.77 -11.33 -1.07
CA SER A 52 -3.82 -10.07 -0.30
C SER A 52 -3.77 -8.83 -1.19
N ARG A 53 -3.04 -8.88 -2.32
CA ARG A 53 -3.04 -7.78 -3.29
C ARG A 53 -4.39 -7.57 -3.97
N VAL A 54 -5.11 -8.65 -4.30
CA VAL A 54 -6.47 -8.57 -4.87
C VAL A 54 -7.41 -7.85 -3.91
N ILE A 55 -7.36 -8.15 -2.60
CA ILE A 55 -8.15 -7.45 -1.59
C ILE A 55 -7.86 -5.94 -1.59
N ILE A 56 -6.57 -5.57 -1.64
CA ILE A 56 -6.12 -4.17 -1.71
C ILE A 56 -6.64 -3.47 -2.97
N VAL A 57 -6.51 -4.13 -4.14
CA VAL A 57 -7.00 -3.60 -5.42
C VAL A 57 -8.49 -3.34 -5.35
N ASN A 58 -9.28 -4.31 -4.87
CA ASN A 58 -10.72 -4.18 -4.76
C ASN A 58 -11.12 -3.03 -3.82
N TYR A 59 -10.47 -2.95 -2.65
CA TYR A 59 -10.76 -1.91 -1.67
C TYR A 59 -10.46 -0.52 -2.21
N PHE A 60 -9.24 -0.25 -2.67
CA PHE A 60 -8.85 1.10 -3.12
C PHE A 60 -9.38 1.50 -4.49
N SER A 61 -9.92 0.55 -5.27
CA SER A 61 -10.69 0.86 -6.48
C SER A 61 -12.14 1.25 -6.18
N THR A 62 -12.67 0.83 -5.02
CA THR A 62 -14.03 1.17 -4.54
C THR A 62 -14.00 2.42 -3.67
N PHE A 63 -13.05 2.47 -2.74
CA PHE A 63 -12.84 3.57 -1.79
C PHE A 63 -11.53 4.28 -2.15
N LEU A 64 -11.65 5.28 -3.03
CA LEU A 64 -10.49 6.01 -3.52
C LEU A 64 -9.75 6.74 -2.39
N LEU A 65 -8.43 6.82 -2.53
CA LEU A 65 -7.61 7.66 -1.65
C LEU A 65 -7.78 9.12 -2.07
N PHE A 66 -7.96 10.02 -1.10
CA PHE A 66 -8.12 11.47 -1.34
C PHE A 66 -6.83 12.26 -1.15
N SER A 67 -5.69 11.62 -1.36
CA SER A 67 -4.37 12.25 -1.27
C SER A 67 -3.56 11.90 -2.52
N SER A 68 -2.36 12.48 -2.65
CA SER A 68 -1.40 12.11 -3.70
C SER A 68 -1.04 10.61 -3.68
N LYS A 69 -1.35 9.88 -2.58
CA LYS A 69 -1.25 8.42 -2.54
C LYS A 69 -2.15 7.71 -3.55
N LEU A 70 -3.25 8.31 -4.02
CA LEU A 70 -4.05 7.74 -5.09
C LEU A 70 -3.21 7.51 -6.34
N LEU A 71 -2.41 8.51 -6.72
CA LEU A 71 -1.56 8.41 -7.89
C LEU A 71 -0.55 7.28 -7.75
N ASN A 72 0.01 7.10 -6.54
CA ASN A 72 0.91 5.97 -6.24
C ASN A 72 0.19 4.63 -6.29
N PHE A 73 -1.06 4.57 -5.83
CA PHE A 73 -1.89 3.38 -5.96
C PHE A 73 -2.17 3.04 -7.43
N LEU A 74 -2.48 4.02 -8.27
CA LEU A 74 -2.74 3.81 -9.70
C LEU A 74 -1.51 3.27 -10.45
N ASP A 75 -0.33 3.83 -10.20
CA ASP A 75 0.91 3.32 -10.82
C ASP A 75 1.28 1.92 -10.29
N TRP A 76 1.03 1.67 -9.01
CA TRP A 76 1.19 0.34 -8.42
C TRP A 76 0.21 -0.68 -9.03
N LEU A 77 -1.05 -0.27 -9.24
CA LEU A 77 -2.09 -1.09 -9.87
C LEU A 77 -1.75 -1.40 -11.33
N ALA A 78 -1.19 -0.44 -12.07
CA ALA A 78 -0.70 -0.68 -13.43
C ALA A 78 0.44 -1.72 -13.43
N CYS A 79 1.39 -1.62 -12.50
CA CYS A 79 2.42 -2.66 -12.31
C CYS A 79 1.80 -4.02 -11.94
N HIS A 80 0.79 -4.05 -11.08
CA HIS A 80 0.09 -5.27 -10.69
C HIS A 80 -0.52 -5.97 -11.90
N LYS A 81 -1.19 -5.22 -12.79
CA LYS A 81 -1.79 -5.76 -14.02
C LYS A 81 -0.75 -6.35 -14.97
N LEU A 82 0.45 -5.75 -15.08
CA LEU A 82 1.56 -6.33 -15.83
C LEU A 82 2.06 -7.67 -15.23
N ILE A 83 1.95 -7.82 -13.92
CA ILE A 83 2.29 -9.06 -13.23
C ILE A 83 1.23 -10.13 -13.53
N GLU A 84 -0.05 -9.79 -13.40
CA GLU A 84 -1.18 -10.68 -13.69
C GLU A 84 -1.20 -11.16 -15.14
N SER A 85 -0.95 -10.26 -16.09
CA SER A 85 -0.87 -10.58 -17.52
C SER A 85 0.44 -11.28 -17.92
N LYS A 86 1.37 -11.49 -16.97
CA LYS A 86 2.74 -11.97 -17.18
C LYS A 86 3.60 -11.09 -18.09
N GLN A 87 3.12 -9.92 -18.54
CA GLN A 87 3.87 -9.02 -19.42
C GLN A 87 5.14 -8.45 -18.78
N HIS A 88 5.22 -8.38 -17.45
CA HIS A 88 6.41 -7.95 -16.71
C HIS A 88 7.70 -8.75 -17.03
N ILE A 89 7.62 -9.92 -17.66
CA ILE A 89 8.80 -10.71 -18.08
C ILE A 89 9.37 -10.25 -19.43
N THR A 90 8.60 -9.47 -20.21
CA THR A 90 9.05 -8.94 -21.51
C THR A 90 9.94 -7.71 -21.31
N PRO A 91 10.87 -7.40 -22.22
CA PRO A 91 11.64 -6.16 -22.18
C PRO A 91 10.75 -4.92 -22.09
N GLU A 92 9.67 -4.89 -22.85
CA GLU A 92 8.70 -3.79 -22.91
C GLU A 92 7.99 -3.64 -21.56
N GLY A 93 7.44 -4.72 -21.02
CA GLY A 93 6.77 -4.72 -19.73
C GLY A 93 7.69 -4.36 -18.56
N ARG A 94 8.97 -4.79 -18.60
CA ARG A 94 9.99 -4.34 -17.64
C ARG A 94 10.24 -2.84 -17.73
N ASN A 95 10.38 -2.31 -18.94
CA ASN A 95 10.58 -0.88 -19.16
C ASN A 95 9.38 -0.06 -18.65
N THR A 96 8.15 -0.52 -18.91
CA THR A 96 6.94 0.08 -18.37
C THR A 96 6.93 0.07 -16.84
N ALA A 97 7.25 -1.06 -16.21
CA ALA A 97 7.30 -1.16 -14.75
C ALA A 97 8.37 -0.25 -14.13
N LEU A 98 9.53 -0.08 -14.79
CA LEU A 98 10.58 0.85 -14.37
C LEU A 98 10.13 2.30 -14.46
N ASN A 99 9.46 2.68 -15.54
CA ASN A 99 8.91 4.02 -15.73
C ASN A 99 7.82 4.35 -14.69
N LEU A 100 6.94 3.39 -14.40
CA LEU A 100 5.94 3.52 -13.32
C LEU A 100 6.64 3.72 -11.97
N LYS A 101 7.62 2.88 -11.63
CA LYS A 101 8.41 3.00 -10.39
C LYS A 101 9.14 4.35 -10.28
N ALA A 102 9.61 4.90 -11.40
CA ALA A 102 10.28 6.20 -11.44
C ALA A 102 9.33 7.37 -11.08
N ASN A 103 8.02 7.19 -11.25
CA ASN A 103 7.00 8.20 -10.96
C ASN A 103 6.23 7.95 -9.65
N MET A 104 6.70 7.03 -8.80
CA MET A 104 6.03 6.68 -7.54
C MET A 104 6.69 7.32 -6.31
N ASN A 105 5.87 7.54 -5.28
CA ASN A 105 6.28 7.97 -3.94
C ASN A 105 7.13 9.25 -4.00
N THR A 106 8.31 9.26 -3.38
CA THR A 106 9.21 10.42 -3.29
C THR A 106 9.80 10.85 -4.63
N LYS A 107 9.72 10.02 -5.68
CA LYS A 107 10.24 10.35 -7.02
C LYS A 107 9.22 11.08 -7.90
N ARG A 108 7.96 11.16 -7.47
CA ARG A 108 6.90 11.81 -8.24
C ARG A 108 7.09 13.32 -8.25
N ALA A 109 7.33 13.89 -9.43
CA ALA A 109 7.47 15.34 -9.60
C ALA A 109 6.14 16.05 -9.88
N TYR A 110 5.18 15.36 -10.51
CA TYR A 110 3.89 15.95 -10.90
C TYR A 110 2.73 15.36 -10.11
N LEU A 111 1.86 16.23 -9.59
CA LEU A 111 0.66 15.88 -8.84
C LEU A 111 -0.58 16.35 -9.60
N ASN A 112 -1.48 15.41 -9.87
CA ASN A 112 -2.83 15.68 -10.38
C ASN A 112 -3.84 15.49 -9.24
N TRP A 113 -4.75 16.46 -9.09
CA TRP A 113 -5.76 16.50 -8.03
C TRP A 113 -7.20 16.43 -8.53
N ASP A 114 -7.42 16.14 -9.82
CA ASP A 114 -8.76 16.10 -10.47
C ASP A 114 -9.70 15.08 -9.80
N HIS A 115 -9.13 14.08 -9.12
CA HIS A 115 -9.91 13.10 -8.35
C HIS A 115 -10.65 13.73 -7.15
N LEU A 116 -10.24 14.90 -6.68
CA LEU A 116 -10.92 15.62 -5.59
C LEU A 116 -12.22 16.28 -6.05
N ASP A 117 -12.41 16.56 -7.34
CA ASP A 117 -13.69 17.07 -7.85
C ASP A 117 -14.83 16.07 -7.63
N LYS A 118 -14.49 14.78 -7.58
CA LYS A 118 -15.43 13.69 -7.30
C LYS A 118 -15.78 13.58 -5.82
N PHE A 119 -15.06 14.25 -4.92
CA PHE A 119 -15.31 14.19 -3.48
C PHE A 119 -16.72 14.65 -3.13
N ASN A 120 -17.24 15.67 -3.82
CA ASN A 120 -18.59 16.21 -3.60
C ASN A 120 -19.72 15.32 -4.16
N THR A 121 -19.39 14.15 -4.72
CA THR A 121 -20.35 13.23 -5.34
C THR A 121 -20.48 11.88 -4.62
N TYR A 122 -19.72 11.67 -3.54
CA TYR A 122 -19.87 10.56 -2.60
C TYR A 122 -20.72 10.97 -1.40
#